data_AF-A0A7S7ZFY7-F1
#
_entry.id   AF-A0A7S7ZFY7-F1
#
_cell.length_a   1.000
_cell.length_b   1.000
_cell.length_c   1.000
_cell.angle_alpha   90.00
_cell.angle_beta   90.00
_cell.angle_gamma   90.00
#
_symmetry.space_group_name_H-M   'P 1'
#
loop_
_entity.id
_entity.type
_entity.pdbx_description
1 polymer ?
#
loop_
_entity_poly.entity_id
_entity_poly.type
_entity_poly.pdbx_seq_one_letter_code
_entity_poly.pdbx_strand_id
1 'polypeptide(L)'
;MTAIPLTESALTSVKRAVRQGYPNYKSSHLTEAIAAACGFASHAALRARMLERAPVHPDFALLEELPFLSRLAAMTGVPTSDEDLRGFSFDRLNYEGADVIPTASKGVTKVKYDGSRRRRAWRNVMVAGINAGIDQGLFTPRAGENSWPLLDPRYGDDGRTYRFMIEDIAAIASVHDADWDELSIHVALWPAIDGERWVRTANGGFLAGEVFASGWLERRDGAWLQVGDHPEFGCRKQRLDLIAALDIRPKGYADRGSFRL
;
A
#
# COMPACT_ATOMS: atom_id res chain seq x y z
N MET A 1 -10.54 -6.15 -3.00
CA MET A 1 -9.13 -5.79 -2.69
C MET A 1 -8.75 -6.23 -1.28
N THR A 2 -7.70 -7.02 -1.18
CA THR A 2 -7.28 -7.69 0.05
C THR A 2 -5.76 -7.70 0.10
N ALA A 3 -5.15 -7.41 1.26
CA ALA A 3 -3.71 -7.53 1.42
C ALA A 3 -3.34 -8.78 2.21
N ILE A 4 -2.19 -9.36 1.88
CA ILE A 4 -1.65 -10.53 2.56
C ILE A 4 -0.15 -10.35 2.83
N PRO A 5 0.38 -10.91 3.92
CA PRO A 5 1.82 -11.11 4.05
C PRO A 5 2.27 -12.16 3.04
N LEU A 6 3.46 -11.97 2.47
CA LEU A 6 4.08 -12.92 1.54
C LEU A 6 4.74 -14.07 2.33
N THR A 7 3.88 -14.95 2.84
CA THR A 7 4.27 -16.16 3.58
C THR A 7 3.62 -17.40 2.96
N GLU A 8 4.22 -18.58 3.18
CA GLU A 8 3.67 -19.84 2.67
C GLU A 8 2.27 -20.14 3.25
N SER A 9 2.03 -19.80 4.52
CA SER A 9 0.73 -19.97 5.16
C SER A 9 -0.35 -19.10 4.53
N ALA A 10 -0.08 -17.81 4.32
CA ALA A 10 -1.02 -16.89 3.70
C ALA A 10 -1.34 -17.29 2.25
N LEU A 11 -0.32 -17.61 1.44
CA LEU A 11 -0.52 -18.06 0.05
C LEU A 11 -1.31 -19.37 -0.03
N THR A 12 -1.06 -20.31 0.88
CA THR A 12 -1.82 -21.57 0.96
C THR A 12 -3.29 -21.30 1.24
N SER A 13 -3.59 -20.40 2.18
CA SER A 13 -4.97 -20.04 2.51
C SER A 13 -5.67 -19.31 1.37
N VAL A 14 -5.00 -18.36 0.70
CA VAL A 14 -5.54 -17.69 -0.50
C VAL A 14 -5.85 -18.70 -1.59
N LYS A 15 -4.92 -19.62 -1.86
CA LYS A 15 -5.14 -20.67 -2.87
C LYS A 15 -6.31 -21.58 -2.53
N ARG A 16 -6.47 -21.94 -1.24
CA ARG A 16 -7.62 -22.74 -0.78
C ARG A 16 -8.93 -22.00 -1.02
N ALA A 17 -8.99 -20.72 -0.65
CA ALA A 17 -10.18 -19.89 -0.82
C ALA A 17 -10.54 -19.72 -2.30
N VAL A 18 -9.57 -19.38 -3.16
CA VAL A 18 -9.76 -19.27 -4.61
C VAL A 18 -10.24 -20.60 -5.22
N ARG A 19 -9.70 -21.74 -4.77
CA ARG A 19 -10.07 -23.06 -5.31
C ARG A 19 -11.55 -23.40 -5.10
N GLN A 20 -12.22 -22.83 -4.10
CA GLN A 20 -13.65 -23.03 -3.89
C GLN A 20 -14.48 -22.44 -5.04
N GLY A 21 -14.09 -21.27 -5.57
CA GLY A 21 -14.74 -20.64 -6.72
C GLY A 21 -14.25 -21.16 -8.09
N TYR A 22 -13.06 -21.75 -8.12
CA TYR A 22 -12.39 -22.21 -9.35
C TYR A 22 -12.00 -23.70 -9.29
N PRO A 23 -12.93 -24.63 -8.99
CA PRO A 23 -12.60 -26.03 -8.66
C PRO A 23 -12.03 -26.82 -9.85
N ASN A 24 -12.40 -26.44 -11.07
CA ASN A 24 -12.04 -27.15 -12.31
C ASN A 24 -10.67 -26.74 -12.86
N TYR A 25 -10.05 -25.68 -12.31
CA TYR A 25 -8.76 -25.20 -12.78
C TYR A 25 -7.60 -25.93 -12.11
N LYS A 26 -6.53 -26.19 -12.87
CA LYS A 26 -5.33 -26.85 -12.35
C LYS A 26 -4.73 -26.03 -11.21
N SER A 27 -4.28 -26.73 -10.18
CA SER A 27 -3.61 -26.17 -9.00
C SER A 27 -2.42 -25.26 -9.36
N SER A 28 -1.65 -25.61 -10.40
CA SER A 28 -0.52 -24.81 -10.88
C SER A 28 -0.95 -23.51 -11.58
N HIS A 29 -2.08 -23.51 -12.30
CA HIS A 29 -2.61 -22.32 -12.94
C HIS A 29 -3.08 -21.30 -11.90
N LEU A 30 -3.77 -21.75 -10.85
CA LEU A 30 -4.18 -20.90 -9.74
C LEU A 30 -2.97 -20.30 -9.01
N THR A 31 -1.90 -21.08 -8.83
CA THR A 31 -0.66 -20.59 -8.22
C THR A 31 0.01 -19.50 -9.06
N GLU A 32 0.09 -19.66 -10.38
CA GLU A 32 0.59 -18.63 -11.28
C GLU A 32 -0.29 -17.38 -11.30
N ALA A 33 -1.62 -17.55 -11.28
CA ALA A 33 -2.57 -16.44 -11.22
C ALA A 33 -2.47 -15.66 -9.90
N ILE A 34 -2.29 -16.35 -8.76
CA ILE A 34 -2.06 -15.71 -7.45
C ILE A 34 -0.75 -14.92 -7.46
N ALA A 35 0.31 -15.46 -8.08
CA ALA A 35 1.57 -14.73 -8.20
C ALA A 35 1.39 -13.42 -9.00
N ALA A 36 0.63 -13.47 -10.10
CA ALA A 36 0.27 -12.27 -10.86
C ALA A 36 -0.58 -11.29 -10.04
N ALA A 37 -1.53 -11.79 -9.23
CA ALA A 37 -2.33 -10.98 -8.32
C ALA A 37 -1.47 -10.20 -7.31
N CYS A 38 -0.36 -10.80 -6.85
CA CYS A 38 0.63 -10.17 -5.98
C CYS A 38 1.63 -9.25 -6.73
N GLY A 39 1.49 -9.08 -8.04
CA GLY A 39 2.38 -8.24 -8.87
C GLY A 39 3.64 -8.94 -9.40
N PHE A 40 3.74 -10.28 -9.29
CA PHE A 40 4.89 -11.04 -9.78
C PHE A 40 4.63 -11.69 -11.14
N ALA A 41 5.65 -11.73 -11.99
CA ALA A 41 5.54 -12.34 -13.34
C ALA A 41 5.38 -13.88 -13.32
N SER A 42 5.75 -14.53 -12.22
CA SER A 42 5.62 -15.99 -12.04
C SER A 42 5.61 -16.36 -10.56
N HIS A 43 5.17 -17.58 -10.25
CA HIS A 43 5.26 -18.09 -8.88
C HIS A 43 6.70 -18.30 -8.42
N ALA A 44 7.62 -18.60 -9.34
CA ALA A 44 9.04 -18.71 -9.02
C ALA A 44 9.62 -17.37 -8.54
N ALA A 45 9.26 -16.25 -9.19
CA ALA A 45 9.68 -14.91 -8.78
C ALA A 45 9.11 -14.52 -7.41
N LEU A 46 7.82 -14.84 -7.16
CA LEU A 46 7.20 -14.65 -5.85
C LEU A 46 7.95 -15.44 -4.76
N ARG A 47 8.25 -16.72 -5.01
CA ARG A 47 9.00 -17.55 -4.06
C ARG A 47 10.41 -17.05 -3.80
N ALA A 48 11.12 -16.60 -4.83
CA ALA A 48 12.45 -16.01 -4.66
C ALA A 48 12.37 -14.80 -3.71
N ARG A 49 11.39 -13.92 -3.90
CA ARG A 49 11.19 -12.76 -3.03
C ARG A 49 10.88 -13.14 -1.58
N MET A 50 10.06 -14.17 -1.37
CA MET A 50 9.76 -14.69 -0.03
C MET A 50 11.00 -15.23 0.68
N LEU A 51 11.98 -15.78 -0.05
CA LEU A 51 13.22 -16.31 0.53
C LEU A 51 14.23 -15.21 0.90
N GLU A 52 14.11 -14.01 0.33
CA GLU A 52 14.97 -12.85 0.65
C GLU A 52 14.62 -12.20 2.00
N ARG A 53 13.40 -12.43 2.50
CA ARG A 53 12.89 -11.84 3.74
C ARG A 53 12.69 -12.91 4.81
N ALA A 54 12.99 -12.57 6.06
CA ALA A 54 12.71 -13.47 7.17
C ALA A 54 11.18 -13.60 7.34
N PRO A 55 10.63 -14.81 7.59
CA PRO A 55 9.18 -14.98 7.76
C PRO A 55 8.53 -14.15 8.86
N VAL A 56 9.32 -13.71 9.85
CA VAL A 56 8.89 -12.82 10.94
C VAL A 56 8.70 -11.36 10.49
N HIS A 57 9.33 -10.96 9.39
CA HIS A 57 9.18 -9.64 8.75
C HIS A 57 8.90 -9.82 7.25
N PRO A 58 7.74 -10.40 6.89
CA PRO A 58 7.41 -10.64 5.49
C PRO A 58 7.12 -9.30 4.81
N ASP A 59 7.32 -9.24 3.49
CA ASP A 59 6.69 -8.18 2.72
C ASP A 59 5.18 -8.43 2.63
N PHE A 60 4.45 -7.42 2.19
CA PHE A 60 3.01 -7.50 1.97
C PHE A 60 2.67 -7.20 0.52
N ALA A 61 1.67 -7.90 0.00
CA ALA A 61 1.13 -7.66 -1.34
C ALA A 61 -0.35 -7.34 -1.27
N LEU A 62 -0.78 -6.40 -2.09
CA LEU A 62 -2.19 -6.17 -2.38
C LEU A 62 -2.59 -7.14 -3.49
N LEU A 63 -3.61 -7.96 -3.25
CA LEU A 63 -4.16 -8.88 -4.25
C LEU A 63 -5.03 -8.10 -5.23
N GLU A 64 -4.57 -8.04 -6.48
CA GLU A 64 -5.31 -7.39 -7.57
C GLU A 64 -6.10 -8.42 -8.40
N GLU A 65 -7.40 -8.18 -8.55
CA GLU A 65 -8.31 -9.08 -9.27
C GLU A 65 -8.01 -9.17 -10.78
N LEU A 66 -7.71 -8.04 -11.44
CA LEU A 66 -7.48 -8.02 -12.89
C LEU A 66 -6.22 -8.79 -13.32
N PRO A 67 -5.05 -8.61 -12.68
CA PRO A 67 -3.87 -9.44 -12.94
C PRO A 67 -4.12 -10.94 -12.69
N PHE A 68 -4.87 -11.27 -11.64
CA PHE A 68 -5.26 -12.66 -11.36
C PHE A 68 -6.05 -13.27 -12.53
N LEU A 69 -7.16 -12.62 -12.90
CA LEU A 69 -8.07 -13.10 -13.96
C LEU A 69 -7.36 -13.18 -15.31
N SER A 70 -6.58 -12.16 -15.66
CA SER A 70 -5.82 -12.11 -16.91
C SER A 70 -4.79 -13.23 -16.99
N ARG A 71 -4.08 -13.52 -15.90
CA ARG A 71 -3.11 -14.62 -15.86
C ARG A 71 -3.79 -15.98 -15.90
N LEU A 72 -4.92 -16.14 -15.20
CA LEU A 72 -5.69 -17.38 -15.25
C LEU A 72 -6.18 -17.68 -16.67
N ALA A 73 -6.68 -16.67 -17.39
CA ALA A 73 -7.08 -16.80 -18.78
C ALA A 73 -5.90 -17.22 -19.67
N ALA A 74 -4.75 -16.57 -19.53
CA ALA A 74 -3.54 -16.91 -20.27
C ALA A 74 -3.06 -18.36 -20.03
N MET A 75 -3.16 -18.86 -18.78
CA MET A 75 -2.75 -20.22 -18.42
C MET A 75 -3.71 -21.31 -18.91
N THR A 76 -4.98 -20.97 -19.12
CA THR A 76 -6.05 -21.93 -19.40
C THR A 76 -6.53 -21.89 -20.85
N GLY A 77 -6.27 -20.78 -21.55
CA GLY A 77 -6.85 -20.50 -22.86
C GLY A 77 -8.33 -20.12 -22.83
N VAL A 78 -8.94 -20.04 -21.63
CA VAL A 78 -10.34 -19.64 -21.44
C VAL A 78 -10.38 -18.14 -21.18
N PRO A 79 -11.07 -17.35 -22.03
CA PRO A 79 -11.21 -15.91 -21.81
C PRO A 79 -11.92 -15.59 -20.50
N THR A 80 -11.50 -14.52 -19.82
CA THR A 80 -12.23 -13.97 -18.67
C THR A 80 -13.61 -13.50 -19.12
N SER A 81 -14.66 -13.94 -18.43
CA SER A 81 -16.03 -13.51 -18.74
C SER A 81 -16.39 -12.19 -18.04
N ASP A 82 -17.41 -11.48 -18.55
CA ASP A 82 -17.98 -10.30 -17.88
C ASP A 82 -18.57 -10.63 -16.50
N GLU A 83 -18.95 -11.89 -16.27
CA GLU A 83 -19.40 -12.36 -14.96
C GLU A 83 -18.22 -12.46 -14.00
N ASP A 84 -17.08 -13.00 -14.43
CA ASP A 84 -15.86 -13.04 -13.62
C ASP A 84 -15.40 -11.64 -13.22
N LEU A 85 -15.38 -10.69 -14.18
CA LEU A 85 -14.96 -9.31 -13.96
C LEU A 85 -15.85 -8.57 -12.94
N ARG A 86 -17.14 -8.94 -12.83
CA ARG A 86 -18.10 -8.31 -11.91
C ARG A 86 -18.25 -9.06 -10.59
N GLY A 87 -18.07 -10.38 -10.61
CA GLY A 87 -18.39 -11.29 -9.51
C GLY A 87 -17.20 -11.64 -8.65
N PHE A 88 -16.00 -11.78 -9.24
CA PHE A 88 -14.81 -12.15 -8.50
C PHE A 88 -14.25 -10.98 -7.71
N SER A 89 -14.11 -11.15 -6.39
CA SER A 89 -13.27 -10.29 -5.59
C SER A 89 -12.58 -11.06 -4.49
N PHE A 90 -11.31 -10.73 -4.27
CA PHE A 90 -10.54 -11.24 -3.15
C PHE A 90 -11.13 -10.82 -1.81
N ASP A 91 -11.90 -9.72 -1.72
CA ASP A 91 -12.47 -9.29 -0.44
C ASP A 91 -13.69 -10.12 0.00
N ARG A 92 -14.30 -10.90 -0.90
CA ARG A 92 -15.46 -11.76 -0.63
C ARG A 92 -15.09 -13.21 -0.35
N LEU A 93 -13.81 -13.56 -0.44
CA LEU A 93 -13.35 -14.93 -0.22
C LEU A 93 -13.27 -15.24 1.29
N ASN A 94 -13.53 -16.50 1.65
CA ASN A 94 -13.36 -16.99 3.02
C ASN A 94 -11.93 -17.51 3.22
N TYR A 95 -11.13 -16.79 3.98
CA TYR A 95 -9.73 -17.12 4.23
C TYR A 95 -9.50 -17.80 5.59
N GLU A 96 -10.17 -18.92 5.85
CA GLU A 96 -10.12 -19.66 7.12
C GLU A 96 -8.72 -19.67 7.78
N GLY A 97 -8.58 -18.96 8.92
CA GLY A 97 -7.37 -18.92 9.74
C GLY A 97 -6.15 -18.24 9.08
N ALA A 98 -6.34 -17.52 7.98
CA ALA A 98 -5.29 -16.80 7.29
C ALA A 98 -5.07 -15.42 7.90
N ASP A 99 -3.81 -15.00 7.91
CA ASP A 99 -3.45 -13.63 8.19
C ASP A 99 -3.70 -12.78 6.93
N VAL A 100 -4.87 -12.16 6.87
CA VAL A 100 -5.38 -11.41 5.73
C VAL A 100 -5.87 -10.06 6.23
N ILE A 101 -5.46 -9.00 5.55
CA ILE A 101 -5.77 -7.62 5.92
C ILE A 101 -6.84 -7.09 4.96
N PRO A 102 -8.05 -6.72 5.46
CA PRO A 102 -9.03 -6.00 4.66
C PRO A 102 -8.44 -4.67 4.19
N THR A 103 -8.63 -4.30 2.92
CA THR A 103 -8.14 -3.00 2.40
C THR A 103 -9.25 -2.12 1.85
N ALA A 104 -10.46 -2.66 1.73
CA ALA A 104 -11.64 -1.91 1.33
C ALA A 104 -12.33 -1.29 2.55
N SER A 105 -12.23 0.03 2.70
CA SER A 105 -12.99 0.76 3.70
C SER A 105 -14.46 0.91 3.29
N LYS A 106 -15.34 1.26 4.25
CA LYS A 106 -16.68 1.76 3.92
C LYS A 106 -16.54 3.02 3.06
N GLY A 107 -17.27 3.09 1.94
CA GLY A 107 -17.26 4.25 1.07
C GLY A 107 -15.99 4.43 0.22
N VAL A 108 -15.12 3.42 0.13
CA VAL A 108 -13.93 3.43 -0.76
C VAL A 108 -14.26 3.86 -2.20
N THR A 109 -15.44 3.49 -2.70
CA THR A 109 -15.93 3.83 -4.04
C THR A 109 -16.28 5.30 -4.23
N LYS A 110 -16.44 6.07 -3.15
CA LYS A 110 -16.64 7.52 -3.18
C LYS A 110 -15.33 8.27 -3.42
N VAL A 111 -14.19 7.65 -3.11
CA VAL A 111 -12.88 8.27 -3.29
C VAL A 111 -12.43 8.11 -4.74
N LYS A 112 -12.51 9.21 -5.49
CA LYS A 112 -12.07 9.28 -6.89
C LYS A 112 -10.86 10.20 -7.03
N TYR A 113 -9.85 9.72 -7.73
CA TYR A 113 -8.69 10.52 -8.16
C TYR A 113 -8.84 11.00 -9.60
N ASP A 114 -9.78 10.41 -10.32
CA ASP A 114 -10.09 10.73 -11.71
C ASP A 114 -10.52 12.19 -11.82
N GLY A 115 -10.02 12.89 -12.83
CA GLY A 115 -10.33 14.31 -13.04
C GLY A 115 -9.54 15.31 -12.19
N SER A 116 -8.73 14.89 -11.20
CA SER A 116 -7.90 15.82 -10.41
C SER A 116 -6.41 15.46 -10.41
N ARG A 117 -5.61 16.25 -11.13
CA ARG A 117 -4.13 16.15 -11.10
C ARG A 117 -3.57 16.31 -9.69
N ARG A 118 -4.13 17.22 -8.89
CA ARG A 118 -3.68 17.46 -7.52
C ARG A 118 -3.94 16.26 -6.60
N ARG A 119 -5.11 15.62 -6.70
CA ARG A 119 -5.40 14.42 -5.89
C ARG A 119 -4.52 13.24 -6.30
N ARG A 120 -4.28 13.04 -7.61
CA ARG A 120 -3.33 12.02 -8.08
C ARG A 120 -1.91 12.26 -7.58
N ALA A 121 -1.43 13.51 -7.68
CA ALA A 121 -0.11 13.86 -7.19
C ALA A 121 0.03 13.64 -5.68
N TRP A 122 -0.94 14.10 -4.88
CA TRP A 122 -0.98 13.81 -3.44
C TRP A 122 -0.91 12.32 -3.15
N ARG A 123 -1.75 11.51 -3.81
CA ARG A 123 -1.79 10.06 -3.64
C ARG A 123 -0.43 9.43 -3.98
N ASN A 124 0.20 9.84 -5.07
CA ASN A 124 1.50 9.30 -5.49
C ASN A 124 2.60 9.60 -4.47
N VAL A 125 2.63 10.83 -3.95
CA VAL A 125 3.58 11.23 -2.89
C VAL A 125 3.36 10.41 -1.62
N MET A 126 2.11 10.27 -1.17
CA MET A 126 1.78 9.50 0.03
C MET A 126 2.13 8.03 -0.13
N VAL A 127 1.72 7.40 -1.23
CA VAL A 127 2.01 5.98 -1.51
C VAL A 127 3.52 5.73 -1.57
N ALA A 128 4.28 6.65 -2.18
CA ALA A 128 5.73 6.53 -2.23
C ALA A 128 6.38 6.59 -0.84
N GLY A 129 5.98 7.55 0.00
CA GLY A 129 6.49 7.66 1.37
C GLY A 129 6.15 6.43 2.21
N ILE A 130 4.88 5.98 2.19
CA ILE A 130 4.44 4.79 2.91
C ILE A 130 5.23 3.56 2.47
N ASN A 131 5.37 3.35 1.16
CA ASN A 131 6.15 2.24 0.61
C ASN A 131 7.61 2.28 1.07
N ALA A 132 8.23 3.45 1.07
CA ALA A 132 9.60 3.61 1.54
C ALA A 132 9.76 3.30 3.04
N GLY A 133 8.78 3.68 3.86
CA GLY A 133 8.74 3.30 5.28
C GLY A 133 8.67 1.78 5.49
N ILE A 134 7.83 1.10 4.70
CA ILE A 134 7.74 -0.37 4.69
C ILE A 134 9.04 -1.01 4.21
N ASP A 135 9.64 -0.50 3.13
CA ASP A 135 10.88 -1.04 2.55
C ASP A 135 12.06 -0.95 3.53
N GLN A 136 12.11 0.13 4.31
CA GLN A 136 13.09 0.36 5.37
C GLN A 136 12.76 -0.40 6.67
N GLY A 137 11.64 -1.13 6.73
CA GLY A 137 11.24 -1.91 7.88
C GLY A 137 10.84 -1.06 9.08
N LEU A 138 10.38 0.18 8.86
CA LEU A 138 9.95 1.06 9.95
C LEU A 138 8.58 0.66 10.52
N PHE A 139 7.69 0.16 9.66
CA PHE A 139 6.37 -0.34 10.04
C PHE A 139 5.86 -1.32 8.99
N THR A 140 4.81 -2.06 9.33
CA THR A 140 4.05 -2.86 8.37
C THR A 140 2.62 -2.34 8.23
N PRO A 141 1.86 -2.82 7.22
CA PRO A 141 0.43 -2.56 7.13
C PRO A 141 -0.41 -3.14 8.28
N ARG A 142 0.14 -4.00 9.15
CA ARG A 142 -0.58 -4.54 10.31
C ARG A 142 -0.58 -3.55 11.47
N ALA A 143 -1.67 -3.56 12.23
CA ALA A 143 -1.79 -2.85 13.50
C ALA A 143 -0.67 -3.22 14.48
N GLY A 144 -0.20 -2.26 15.28
CA GLY A 144 0.82 -2.45 16.31
C GLY A 144 2.26 -2.77 15.84
N GLU A 145 2.49 -3.04 14.56
CA GLU A 145 3.81 -3.43 14.04
C GLU A 145 4.63 -2.19 13.62
N ASN A 146 5.10 -1.44 14.62
CA ASN A 146 6.06 -0.33 14.48
C ASN A 146 7.47 -0.81 14.88
N SER A 147 8.51 -0.28 14.24
CA SER A 147 9.89 -0.77 14.39
C SER A 147 10.95 0.34 14.47
N TRP A 148 10.55 1.56 14.83
CA TRP A 148 11.49 2.62 15.22
C TRP A 148 11.71 2.67 16.73
N PRO A 149 12.93 3.02 17.19
CA PRO A 149 13.22 3.14 18.61
C PRO A 149 12.49 4.35 19.21
N LEU A 150 11.81 4.14 20.34
CA LEU A 150 11.30 5.22 21.19
C LEU A 150 12.48 5.91 21.87
N LEU A 151 12.68 7.19 21.58
CA LEU A 151 13.84 7.95 22.08
C LEU A 151 13.74 8.26 23.58
N ASP A 152 12.53 8.42 24.13
CA ASP A 152 12.27 8.58 25.57
C ASP A 152 10.77 8.33 25.88
N PRO A 153 10.40 7.33 26.70
CA PRO A 153 9.00 7.03 27.04
C PRO A 153 8.21 8.19 27.67
N ARG A 154 8.89 9.23 28.19
CA ARG A 154 8.26 10.39 28.84
C ARG A 154 7.75 11.43 27.86
N TYR A 155 8.24 11.42 26.62
CA TYR A 155 7.91 12.43 25.60
C TYR A 155 6.97 11.90 24.51
N GLY A 156 6.50 10.65 24.63
CA GLY A 156 5.64 10.00 23.63
C GLY A 156 6.43 9.47 22.43
N ASP A 157 5.72 8.99 21.41
CA ASP A 157 6.34 8.58 20.15
C ASP A 157 6.73 9.80 19.31
N ASP A 158 8.02 10.15 19.31
CA ASP A 158 8.60 11.20 18.45
C ASP A 158 8.66 10.81 16.95
N GLY A 159 8.20 9.60 16.63
CA GLY A 159 8.18 9.07 15.28
C GLY A 159 9.57 8.88 14.68
N ARG A 160 9.62 8.73 13.37
CA ARG A 160 10.86 8.55 12.61
C ARG A 160 10.86 9.36 11.32
N THR A 161 11.94 10.10 11.11
CA THR A 161 12.24 10.72 9.81
C THR A 161 13.15 9.80 9.01
N TYR A 162 12.90 9.67 7.71
CA TYR A 162 13.65 8.82 6.81
C TYR A 162 13.78 9.44 5.42
N ARG A 163 14.84 9.04 4.71
CA ARG A 163 15.15 9.49 3.35
C ARG A 163 14.89 8.37 2.37
N PHE A 164 14.47 8.71 1.16
CA PHE A 164 14.29 7.76 0.06
C PHE A 164 14.35 8.49 -1.29
N MET A 165 14.24 7.72 -2.37
CA MET A 165 14.21 8.22 -3.74
C MET A 165 12.93 7.74 -4.42
N ILE A 166 12.32 8.59 -5.23
CA ILE A 166 11.30 8.21 -6.21
C ILE A 166 11.93 8.37 -7.59
N GLU A 167 12.36 7.27 -8.21
CA GLU A 167 13.26 7.34 -9.37
C GLU A 167 14.48 8.22 -9.01
N ASP A 168 14.69 9.34 -9.70
CA ASP A 168 15.78 10.29 -9.43
C ASP A 168 15.36 11.48 -8.52
N ILE A 169 14.16 11.43 -7.94
CA ILE A 169 13.63 12.51 -7.08
C ILE A 169 13.99 12.22 -5.61
N ALA A 170 14.82 13.08 -5.04
CA ALA A 170 15.11 13.06 -3.61
C ALA A 170 13.86 13.34 -2.78
N ALA A 171 13.65 12.52 -1.75
CA ALA A 171 12.51 12.60 -0.87
C ALA A 171 12.89 12.38 0.60
N ILE A 172 12.12 13.02 1.48
CA ILE A 172 12.13 12.77 2.92
C ILE A 172 10.71 12.51 3.39
N ALA A 173 10.56 11.71 4.43
CA ALA A 173 9.28 11.49 5.08
C ALA A 173 9.44 11.42 6.59
N SER A 174 8.34 11.66 7.29
CA SER A 174 8.20 11.42 8.72
C SER A 174 7.01 10.50 8.94
N VAL A 175 7.14 9.56 9.84
CA VAL A 175 6.04 8.74 10.37
C VAL A 175 5.95 8.95 11.87
N HIS A 176 4.75 8.98 12.42
CA HIS A 176 4.49 8.89 13.86
C HIS A 176 3.27 8.01 14.11
N ASP A 177 3.26 7.31 15.24
CA ASP A 177 2.04 6.68 15.74
C ASP A 177 1.04 7.78 16.14
N ALA A 178 -0.16 7.72 15.58
CA ALA A 178 -1.24 8.67 15.84
C ALA A 178 -2.23 8.14 16.90
N ASP A 179 -1.80 7.12 17.66
CA ASP A 179 -2.63 6.26 18.49
C ASP A 179 -3.64 5.44 17.65
N TRP A 180 -4.34 4.50 18.32
CA TRP A 180 -5.38 3.66 17.70
C TRP A 180 -4.92 2.84 16.48
N ASP A 181 -3.63 2.49 16.45
CA ASP A 181 -2.96 1.79 15.34
C ASP A 181 -2.91 2.57 14.01
N GLU A 182 -3.23 3.87 14.02
CA GLU A 182 -3.07 4.73 12.86
C GLU A 182 -1.65 5.28 12.76
N LEU A 183 -1.13 5.42 11.54
CA LEU A 183 0.14 6.11 11.30
C LEU A 183 -0.11 7.42 10.61
N SER A 184 0.40 8.51 11.16
CA SER A 184 0.38 9.80 10.50
C SER A 184 1.72 10.04 9.81
N ILE A 185 1.62 10.30 8.51
CA ILE A 185 2.75 10.27 7.59
C ILE A 185 2.78 11.57 6.82
N HIS A 186 3.97 12.17 6.78
CA HIS A 186 4.25 13.39 6.03
C HIS A 186 5.39 13.12 5.07
N VAL A 187 5.31 13.67 3.87
CA VAL A 187 6.28 13.40 2.81
C VAL A 187 6.61 14.69 2.09
N ALA A 188 7.90 14.92 1.84
CA ALA A 188 8.37 16.03 1.02
C ALA A 188 9.31 15.56 -0.10
N LEU A 189 9.14 16.16 -1.29
CA LEU A 189 10.01 15.94 -2.45
C LEU A 189 10.81 17.21 -2.75
N TRP A 190 12.02 17.03 -3.31
CA TRP A 190 13.03 18.10 -3.42
C TRP A 190 13.16 18.84 -2.08
N PRO A 191 13.68 18.15 -1.06
CA PRO A 191 13.68 18.67 0.30
C PRO A 191 14.42 20.00 0.39
N ALA A 192 13.90 20.91 1.20
CA ALA A 192 14.63 22.12 1.55
C ALA A 192 15.85 21.78 2.43
N ILE A 193 16.76 22.74 2.62
CA ILE A 193 17.97 22.57 3.47
C ILE A 193 17.58 22.09 4.88
N ASP A 194 16.57 22.72 5.49
CA ASP A 194 16.03 22.34 6.81
C ASP A 194 14.83 21.39 6.72
N GLY A 195 14.65 20.70 5.58
CA GLY A 195 13.43 19.96 5.27
C GLY A 195 13.09 18.87 6.30
N GLU A 196 14.08 18.20 6.88
CA GLU A 196 13.88 17.14 7.90
C GLU A 196 13.21 17.65 9.17
N ARG A 197 13.50 18.91 9.56
CA ARG A 197 12.83 19.53 10.71
C ARG A 197 11.36 19.77 10.41
N TRP A 198 11.05 20.25 9.21
CA TRP A 198 9.71 20.66 8.82
C TRP A 198 8.82 19.51 8.37
N VAL A 199 9.38 18.43 7.82
CA VAL A 199 8.58 17.26 7.42
C VAL A 199 7.93 16.57 8.63
N ARG A 200 8.43 16.80 9.84
CA ARG A 200 7.82 16.29 11.07
C ARG A 200 6.50 16.96 11.43
N THR A 201 6.20 18.14 10.88
CA THR A 201 4.98 18.88 11.21
C THR A 201 3.90 18.67 10.17
N ALA A 202 2.64 18.55 10.61
CA ALA A 202 1.50 18.30 9.72
C ALA A 202 1.29 19.39 8.66
N ASN A 203 1.79 20.60 8.93
CA ASN A 203 1.72 21.80 8.08
C ASN A 203 3.09 22.22 7.52
N GLY A 204 4.04 21.29 7.37
CA GLY A 204 5.41 21.60 6.92
C GLY A 204 5.49 22.33 5.57
N GLY A 205 4.55 22.03 4.65
CA GLY A 205 4.37 22.78 3.40
C GLY A 205 5.67 22.99 2.62
N PHE A 206 5.87 24.20 2.09
CA PHE A 206 7.08 24.51 1.33
C PHE A 206 8.36 24.68 2.15
N LEU A 207 8.28 24.64 3.49
CA LEU A 207 9.46 24.61 4.35
C LEU A 207 10.07 23.20 4.40
N ALA A 208 9.27 22.17 4.11
CA ALA A 208 9.75 20.79 4.01
C ALA A 208 10.37 20.48 2.63
N GLY A 209 9.78 20.99 1.54
CA GLY A 209 10.28 20.79 0.17
C GLY A 209 9.43 21.45 -0.91
N GLU A 210 9.76 21.24 -2.19
CA GLU A 210 8.97 21.77 -3.31
C GLU A 210 7.59 21.11 -3.45
N VAL A 211 7.45 19.90 -2.94
CA VAL A 211 6.17 19.20 -2.81
C VAL A 211 6.07 18.68 -1.38
N PHE A 212 4.90 18.82 -0.78
CA PHE A 212 4.58 18.32 0.56
C PHE A 212 3.19 17.68 0.56
N ALA A 213 3.06 16.54 1.20
CA ALA A 213 1.80 15.87 1.44
C ALA A 213 1.76 15.34 2.88
N SER A 214 0.58 15.34 3.50
CA SER A 214 0.33 14.61 4.73
C SER A 214 -0.95 13.78 4.63
N GLY A 215 -1.02 12.76 5.45
CA GLY A 215 -2.18 11.87 5.55
C GLY A 215 -1.96 10.76 6.56
N TRP A 216 -2.99 9.93 6.73
CA TRP A 216 -3.02 8.86 7.72
C TRP A 216 -3.15 7.50 7.04
N LEU A 217 -2.44 6.50 7.56
CA LEU A 217 -2.60 5.10 7.23
C LEU A 217 -3.39 4.44 8.36
N GLU A 218 -4.61 4.02 8.06
CA GLU A 218 -5.39 3.14 8.94
C GLU A 218 -4.74 1.75 8.97
N ARG A 219 -4.65 1.12 10.15
CA ARG A 219 -4.22 -0.29 10.28
C ARG A 219 -5.09 -1.15 11.19
N ARG A 220 -5.99 -0.57 11.99
CA ARG A 220 -6.80 -1.31 12.99
C ARG A 220 -7.93 -2.07 12.34
N ASP A 221 -8.73 -1.38 11.53
CA ASP A 221 -9.92 -1.94 10.90
C ASP A 221 -9.62 -2.55 9.51
N GLY A 222 -8.34 -2.55 9.12
CA GLY A 222 -7.83 -2.92 7.80
C GLY A 222 -6.64 -2.03 7.43
N ALA A 223 -6.16 -2.05 6.19
CA ALA A 223 -5.03 -1.23 5.76
C ALA A 223 -5.36 -0.37 4.53
N TRP A 224 -5.50 0.95 4.74
CA TRP A 224 -5.71 1.91 3.66
C TRP A 224 -5.21 3.31 3.97
N LEU A 225 -4.80 4.03 2.93
CA LEU A 225 -4.56 5.47 2.99
C LEU A 225 -5.90 6.19 3.16
N GLN A 226 -6.06 6.91 4.27
CA GLN A 226 -7.25 7.70 4.56
C GLN A 226 -7.30 8.95 3.68
N VAL A 227 -8.44 9.18 3.03
CA VAL A 227 -8.61 10.30 2.08
C VAL A 227 -9.74 11.20 2.51
N GLY A 228 -9.40 12.39 3.00
CA GLY A 228 -10.35 13.46 3.28
C GLY A 228 -10.84 14.16 2.01
N ASP A 229 -11.78 15.09 2.20
CA ASP A 229 -12.30 15.93 1.10
C ASP A 229 -11.20 16.85 0.53
N HIS A 230 -10.38 17.40 1.42
CA HIS A 230 -9.27 18.29 1.13
C HIS A 230 -7.97 17.75 1.74
N PRO A 231 -7.33 16.75 1.09
CA PRO A 231 -6.05 16.26 1.58
C PRO A 231 -5.00 17.37 1.58
N GLU A 232 -4.20 17.43 2.63
CA GLU A 232 -3.15 18.43 2.80
C GLU A 232 -2.05 18.20 1.77
N PHE A 233 -1.91 19.16 0.85
CA PHE A 233 -1.04 19.03 -0.31
C PHE A 233 -0.51 20.38 -0.80
N GLY A 234 0.80 20.60 -0.64
CA GLY A 234 1.55 21.70 -1.24
C GLY A 234 2.35 21.20 -2.45
N CYS A 235 2.28 21.88 -3.58
CA CYS A 235 3.05 21.49 -4.77
C CYS A 235 3.37 22.70 -5.63
N ARG A 236 4.65 22.92 -5.93
CA ARG A 236 5.08 23.92 -6.91
C ARG A 236 4.52 23.56 -8.29
N LYS A 237 4.00 24.56 -9.01
CA LYS A 237 3.25 24.37 -10.27
C LYS A 237 4.02 23.52 -11.30
N GLN A 238 5.32 23.75 -11.44
CA GLN A 238 6.19 23.04 -12.38
C GLN A 238 6.40 21.55 -12.06
N ARG A 239 6.11 21.12 -10.82
CA ARG A 239 6.27 19.71 -10.40
C ARG A 239 4.98 18.90 -10.55
N LEU A 240 3.83 19.56 -10.63
CA LEU A 240 2.52 18.91 -10.51
C LEU A 240 2.31 17.81 -11.57
N ASP A 241 2.61 18.09 -12.83
CA ASP A 241 2.37 17.14 -13.91
C ASP A 241 3.29 15.92 -13.83
N LEU A 242 4.55 16.13 -13.48
CA LEU A 242 5.51 15.05 -13.23
C LEU A 242 5.02 14.12 -12.12
N ILE A 243 4.66 14.68 -10.96
CA ILE A 243 4.25 13.87 -9.81
C ILE A 243 2.89 13.19 -10.04
N ALA A 244 1.96 13.85 -10.72
CA ALA A 244 0.66 13.27 -11.05
C ALA A 244 0.73 12.12 -12.06
N ALA A 245 1.84 11.99 -12.81
CA ALA A 245 2.07 10.96 -13.82
C ALA A 245 2.82 9.73 -13.28
N LEU A 246 3.39 9.80 -12.07
CA LEU A 246 4.06 8.65 -11.45
C LEU A 246 3.10 7.46 -11.32
N ASP A 247 3.56 6.27 -11.71
CA ASP A 247 2.85 5.01 -11.52
C ASP A 247 3.45 4.25 -10.34
N ILE A 248 2.84 4.40 -9.17
CA ILE A 248 3.33 3.81 -7.92
C ILE A 248 2.24 2.92 -7.34
N ARG A 249 2.54 1.67 -7.05
CA ARG A 249 1.58 0.74 -6.43
C ARG A 249 1.76 0.66 -4.92
N PRO A 250 0.68 0.63 -4.12
CA PRO A 250 0.81 0.46 -2.68
C PRO A 250 1.28 -0.96 -2.33
N LYS A 251 2.15 -1.07 -1.32
CA LYS A 251 2.73 -2.34 -0.84
C LYS A 251 1.92 -2.91 0.33
N GLY A 252 0.84 -3.63 0.02
CA GLY A 252 0.05 -4.34 1.04
C GLY A 252 -1.00 -3.49 1.77
N TYR A 253 -1.45 -2.40 1.17
CA TYR A 253 -2.56 -1.56 1.65
C TYR A 253 -3.31 -0.97 0.46
N ALA A 254 -4.53 -0.47 0.64
CA ALA A 254 -5.23 0.27 -0.41
C ALA A 254 -4.76 1.73 -0.47
N ASP A 255 -4.63 2.28 -1.68
CA ASP A 255 -4.25 3.68 -1.89
C ASP A 255 -5.37 4.69 -1.61
N ARG A 256 -6.50 4.23 -1.10
CA ARG A 256 -7.67 5.05 -0.78
C ARG A 256 -8.58 4.34 0.21
N GLY A 257 -9.24 5.15 1.03
CA GLY A 257 -10.34 4.73 1.89
C GLY A 257 -10.91 5.92 2.66
N SER A 258 -11.95 5.65 3.43
CA SER A 258 -12.65 6.63 4.26
C SER A 258 -11.73 7.17 5.32
N PHE A 259 -11.84 8.47 5.52
CA PHE A 259 -11.31 9.14 6.70
C PHE A 259 -12.04 8.66 7.96
N ARG A 260 -11.29 8.37 9.03
CA ARG A 260 -11.80 8.07 10.36
C ARG A 260 -11.60 9.30 11.25
N LEU A 261 -12.62 9.62 12.04
CA LEU A 261 -12.62 10.64 13.08
C LEU A 261 -12.91 9.96 14.41
#